data_AF-A0A7K2J2V3-F1
#
_entry.id   AF-A0A7K2J2V3-F1
#
_cell.length_a   1.000
_cell.length_b   1.000
_cell.length_c   1.000
_cell.angle_alpha   90.00
_cell.angle_beta   90.00
_cell.angle_gamma   90.00
#
_symmetry.space_group_name_H-M   'P 1'
#
loop_
_entity.id
_entity.type
_entity.pdbx_description
1 polymer ?
#
loop_
_entity_poly.entity_id
_entity_poly.type
_entity_poly.pdbx_seq_one_letter_code
_entity_poly.pdbx_strand_id
1 'polypeptide(L)'
;MPSTALRVYVRNPTLERIGQIDDYTSLTVMPRYNGIGRFTLEVSADSSKANLLAEGNGLIIRTADGTLVDSGPIRAVDWSRSNDDSGAGKLTVNGLSDTEILDRYTCWPAPGSAIGSQTDTVYKISAVVAETAMRTLVNANAGPGALAARKNPLLTLAANGNRGPTITRQLNQFDSLLVVLQDIANAAGLGFRVVQVGGGLQFQVYEPVDRSGTARFAFNLGNLTDANYTTTPPTCTRAIVVAGGQTSPRSCKTVDRADPLFPGLVLEQFVDLTSVDTASVDLVAQMDQAASEALTAGAGQGSLAISPIDIPLLQYGRDYQVGDTVSAKVRETWMTDVVREVTLSCTAGDGTTVKAAVGSTDGDGTVARIYKYLAQVKKDLGRVKTRKAA
;
A
#
# COMPACT_ATOMS: atom_id res chain seq x y z
N MET A 1 5.70 -33.78 4.69
CA MET A 1 5.36 -32.54 3.98
C MET A 1 6.63 -31.68 3.91
N PRO A 2 7.00 -31.07 2.78
CA PRO A 2 8.05 -30.06 2.78
C PRO A 2 7.66 -28.91 3.74
N SER A 3 8.64 -28.37 4.46
CA SER A 3 8.40 -27.26 5.39
C SER A 3 7.84 -26.05 4.61
N THR A 4 6.73 -25.49 5.07
CA THR A 4 6.18 -24.22 4.56
C THR A 4 6.78 -23.02 5.27
N ALA A 5 7.65 -23.23 6.27
CA ALA A 5 8.19 -22.17 7.10
C ALA A 5 9.01 -21.17 6.29
N LEU A 6 8.84 -19.89 6.61
CA LEU A 6 9.59 -18.81 6.00
C LEU A 6 11.07 -18.90 6.39
N ARG A 7 11.95 -18.56 5.45
CA ARG A 7 13.40 -18.49 5.66
C ARG A 7 13.79 -17.04 5.91
N VAL A 8 14.45 -16.80 7.05
CA VAL A 8 14.87 -15.45 7.46
C VAL A 8 16.38 -15.36 7.42
N TYR A 9 16.90 -14.46 6.59
CA TYR A 9 18.33 -14.17 6.50
C TYR A 9 18.63 -12.79 7.06
N VAL A 10 19.77 -12.66 7.72
CA VAL A 10 20.24 -11.37 8.23
C VAL A 10 21.25 -10.78 7.26
N ARG A 11 21.15 -9.47 7.01
CA ARG A 11 22.12 -8.67 6.26
C ARG A 11 22.72 -7.57 7.13
N ASN A 12 23.95 -7.17 6.84
CA ASN A 12 24.58 -5.99 7.43
C ASN A 12 24.11 -4.69 6.73
N PRO A 13 24.54 -3.49 7.20
CA PRO A 13 24.17 -2.22 6.58
C PRO A 13 24.64 -2.05 5.12
N THR A 14 25.66 -2.80 4.67
CA THR A 14 26.14 -2.82 3.28
C THR A 14 25.41 -3.86 2.41
N LEU A 15 24.32 -4.44 2.93
CA LEU A 15 23.44 -5.42 2.28
C LEU A 15 24.07 -6.81 2.08
N GLU A 16 25.23 -7.08 2.67
CA GLU A 16 25.83 -8.40 2.63
C GLU A 16 25.13 -9.31 3.63
N ARG A 17 24.81 -10.53 3.20
CA ARG A 17 24.20 -11.53 4.06
C ARG A 17 25.22 -12.04 5.08
N ILE A 18 24.90 -11.91 6.36
CA ILE A 18 25.77 -12.29 7.49
C ILE A 18 25.27 -13.52 8.26
N GLY A 19 24.04 -13.97 8.01
CA GLY A 19 23.53 -15.16 8.69
C GLY A 19 22.13 -15.59 8.25
N GLN A 20 21.62 -16.61 8.94
CA GLN A 20 20.24 -17.10 8.86
C GLN A 20 19.72 -17.25 10.30
N ILE A 21 18.47 -16.86 10.51
CA ILE A 21 17.71 -17.12 11.73
C ILE A 21 16.79 -18.30 11.43
N ASP A 22 17.12 -19.45 11.98
CA ASP A 22 16.39 -20.71 11.84
C ASP A 22 15.76 -21.17 13.17
N ASP A 23 15.99 -20.42 14.24
CA ASP A 23 15.51 -20.67 15.62
C ASP A 23 14.50 -19.61 16.11
N TYR A 24 13.86 -18.90 15.18
CA TYR A 24 12.82 -17.93 15.54
C TYR A 24 11.58 -18.65 16.11
N THR A 25 10.97 -18.06 17.13
CA THR A 25 9.76 -18.60 17.76
C THR A 25 8.51 -18.18 16.99
N SER A 26 8.49 -16.93 16.51
CA SER A 26 7.45 -16.44 15.62
C SER A 26 8.00 -15.43 14.60
N LEU A 27 7.34 -15.35 13.46
CA LEU A 27 7.59 -14.36 12.43
C LEU A 27 6.25 -13.90 11.87
N THR A 28 6.03 -12.59 11.86
CA THR A 28 4.92 -11.94 11.17
C THR A 28 5.46 -11.00 10.10
N VAL A 29 5.00 -11.14 8.87
CA VAL A 29 5.41 -10.33 7.72
C VAL A 29 4.18 -9.77 7.04
N MET A 30 4.18 -8.48 6.74
CA MET A 30 3.05 -7.79 6.16
C MET A 30 3.47 -7.00 4.91
N PRO A 31 3.68 -7.67 3.75
CA PRO A 31 3.89 -6.97 2.49
C PRO A 31 2.65 -6.17 2.11
N ARG A 32 2.86 -4.98 1.53
CA ARG A 32 1.80 -4.06 1.10
C ARG A 32 1.96 -3.67 -0.36
N TYR A 33 0.83 -3.61 -1.07
CA TYR A 33 0.76 -3.09 -2.42
C TYR A 33 0.93 -1.58 -2.42
N ASN A 34 1.93 -1.07 -3.15
CA ASN A 34 2.27 0.35 -3.21
C ASN A 34 2.47 0.99 -1.82
N GLY A 35 2.97 0.24 -0.83
CA GLY A 35 3.09 0.73 0.54
C GLY A 35 4.29 0.13 1.27
N ILE A 36 4.61 0.72 2.41
CA ILE A 36 5.68 0.23 3.28
C ILE A 36 5.16 -0.97 4.07
N GLY A 37 5.66 -2.16 3.72
CA GLY A 37 5.45 -3.36 4.52
C GLY A 37 6.16 -3.31 5.87
N ARG A 38 5.82 -4.24 6.76
CA ARG A 38 6.45 -4.38 8.08
C ARG A 38 6.70 -5.85 8.40
N PHE A 39 7.68 -6.11 9.25
CA PHE A 39 7.90 -7.44 9.80
C PHE A 39 8.26 -7.37 11.28
N THR A 40 7.82 -8.40 12.01
CA THR A 40 8.14 -8.63 13.41
C THR A 40 8.62 -10.06 13.56
N LEU A 41 9.83 -10.22 14.07
CA LEU A 41 10.47 -11.50 14.34
C LEU A 41 10.67 -11.65 15.84
N GLU A 42 10.33 -12.82 16.37
CA GLU A 42 10.55 -13.15 17.77
C GLU A 42 11.53 -14.30 17.87
N VAL A 43 12.48 -14.19 18.79
CA VAL A 43 13.50 -15.21 19.04
C VAL A 43 13.85 -15.25 20.53
N SER A 44 14.36 -16.38 21.00
CA SER A 44 14.95 -16.46 22.34
C SER A 44 16.15 -15.52 22.46
N ALA A 45 16.25 -14.81 23.58
CA ALA A 45 17.42 -13.97 23.87
C ALA A 45 18.70 -14.80 24.06
N ASP A 46 18.59 -16.09 24.39
CA ASP A 46 19.72 -17.03 24.46
C ASP A 46 20.14 -17.59 23.10
N SER A 47 19.45 -17.19 22.02
CA SER A 47 19.81 -17.63 20.67
C SER A 47 21.27 -17.30 20.35
N SER A 48 21.97 -18.27 19.79
CA SER A 48 23.32 -18.07 19.22
C SER A 48 23.34 -17.01 18.10
N LYS A 49 22.17 -16.65 17.56
CA LYS A 49 21.98 -15.67 16.49
C LYS A 49 21.53 -14.30 17.01
N ALA A 50 21.26 -14.13 18.30
CA ALA A 50 20.77 -12.88 18.88
C ALA A 50 21.65 -11.68 18.53
N ASN A 51 22.98 -11.86 18.54
CA ASN A 51 23.94 -10.80 18.18
C ASN A 51 23.86 -10.32 16.72
N LEU A 52 23.22 -11.09 15.83
CA LEU A 52 22.99 -10.66 14.44
C LEU A 52 21.80 -9.70 14.33
N LEU A 53 20.89 -9.72 15.31
CA LEU A 53 19.66 -8.94 15.34
C LEU A 53 19.94 -7.61 16.06
N ALA A 54 20.62 -6.70 15.38
CA ALA A 54 20.96 -5.38 15.88
C ALA A 54 20.37 -4.29 14.98
N GLU A 55 20.12 -3.10 15.53
CA GLU A 55 19.69 -1.96 14.71
C GLU A 55 20.73 -1.65 13.62
N GLY A 56 20.25 -1.29 12.43
CA GLY A 56 21.10 -1.05 11.26
C GLY A 56 21.35 -2.29 10.40
N ASN A 57 21.32 -3.50 10.98
CA ASN A 57 21.18 -4.73 10.19
C ASN A 57 19.78 -4.80 9.57
N GLY A 58 19.57 -5.75 8.65
CA GLY A 58 18.27 -5.97 8.03
C GLY A 58 17.92 -7.45 7.93
N LEU A 59 16.67 -7.71 7.59
CA LEU A 59 16.17 -9.05 7.29
C LEU A 59 15.85 -9.18 5.80
N ILE A 60 16.10 -10.36 5.26
CA ILE A 60 15.65 -10.81 3.94
C ILE A 60 14.78 -12.02 4.19
N ILE A 61 13.50 -11.91 3.86
CA ILE A 61 12.51 -12.92 4.17
C ILE A 61 12.09 -13.61 2.87
N ARG A 62 12.18 -14.94 2.87
CA ARG A 62 11.86 -15.76 1.72
C ARG A 62 10.86 -16.85 2.08
N THR A 63 10.07 -17.26 1.12
CA THR A 63 9.30 -18.51 1.19
C THR A 63 10.25 -19.71 1.28
N ALA A 64 9.71 -20.88 1.63
CA ALA A 64 10.49 -22.11 1.74
C ALA A 64 11.19 -22.51 0.42
N ASP A 65 10.61 -22.17 -0.73
CA ASP A 65 11.19 -22.39 -2.06
C ASP A 65 12.24 -21.34 -2.47
N GLY A 66 12.45 -20.31 -1.65
CA GLY A 66 13.48 -19.29 -1.84
C GLY A 66 13.01 -18.03 -2.58
N THR A 67 11.73 -17.91 -2.89
CA THR A 67 11.12 -16.68 -3.45
C THR A 67 11.15 -15.56 -2.41
N LEU A 68 11.50 -14.35 -2.84
CA LEU A 68 11.54 -13.18 -1.95
C LEU A 68 10.12 -12.75 -1.58
N VAL A 69 9.85 -12.67 -0.28
CA VAL A 69 8.59 -12.15 0.28
C VAL A 69 8.73 -10.65 0.54
N ASP A 70 9.73 -10.27 1.34
CA ASP A 70 10.04 -8.89 1.67
C ASP A 70 11.51 -8.78 2.14
N SER A 71 12.06 -7.59 2.16
CA SER A 71 13.37 -7.30 2.76
C SER A 71 13.37 -5.91 3.37
N GLY A 72 14.20 -5.68 4.38
CA GLY A 72 14.28 -4.35 4.97
C GLY A 72 15.12 -4.21 6.22
N PRO A 73 15.39 -2.97 6.67
CA PRO A 73 16.17 -2.72 7.88
C PRO A 73 15.40 -3.09 9.15
N ILE A 74 16.15 -3.57 10.14
CA ILE A 74 15.71 -3.65 11.53
C ILE A 74 15.66 -2.22 12.08
N ARG A 75 14.54 -1.89 12.72
CA ARG A 75 14.26 -0.58 13.31
C ARG A 75 14.34 -0.57 14.82
N ALA A 76 13.94 -1.66 15.46
CA ALA A 76 13.98 -1.81 16.90
C ALA A 76 14.21 -3.27 17.28
N VAL A 77 14.96 -3.48 18.35
CA VAL A 77 15.18 -4.78 18.97
C VAL A 77 14.83 -4.66 20.44
N ASP A 78 13.63 -5.08 20.79
CA ASP A 78 13.11 -4.96 22.15
C ASP A 78 13.34 -6.26 22.92
N TRP A 79 13.87 -6.15 24.14
CA TRP A 79 14.02 -7.29 25.05
C TRP A 79 12.91 -7.30 26.09
N SER A 80 12.34 -8.48 26.35
CA SER A 80 11.36 -8.70 27.40
C SER A 80 11.58 -10.04 28.10
N ARG A 81 11.30 -10.08 29.40
CA ARG A 81 11.29 -11.31 30.20
C ARG A 81 10.25 -11.23 31.30
N SER A 82 9.52 -12.31 31.48
CA SER A 82 8.59 -12.58 32.57
C SER A 82 9.08 -13.75 33.44
N ASN A 83 8.45 -13.96 34.60
CA ASN A 83 8.75 -15.12 35.45
C ASN A 83 8.38 -16.46 34.79
N ASP A 84 7.49 -16.44 33.79
CA ASP A 84 7.07 -17.62 33.04
C ASP A 84 8.02 -17.93 31.87
N ASP A 85 8.92 -17.00 31.52
CA ASP A 85 9.90 -17.20 30.45
C ASP A 85 11.12 -17.98 30.96
N SER A 86 11.44 -19.07 30.27
CA SER A 86 12.70 -19.79 30.46
C SER A 86 13.89 -19.01 29.89
N GLY A 87 15.07 -19.12 30.52
CA GLY A 87 16.31 -18.54 30.01
C GLY A 87 16.42 -17.03 30.19
N ALA A 88 17.11 -16.36 29.26
CA ALA A 88 17.32 -14.92 29.24
C ALA A 88 16.11 -14.11 28.72
N GLY A 89 15.00 -14.76 28.38
CA GLY A 89 13.79 -14.11 27.87
C GLY A 89 13.75 -14.06 26.34
N LYS A 90 13.11 -13.03 25.80
CA LYS A 90 12.71 -12.93 24.40
C LYS A 90 13.18 -11.63 23.77
N LEU A 91 13.60 -11.71 22.51
CA LEU A 91 13.85 -10.55 21.65
C LEU A 91 12.71 -10.40 20.65
N THR A 92 12.19 -9.19 20.52
CA THR A 92 11.20 -8.78 19.53
C THR A 92 11.85 -7.80 18.56
N VAL A 93 12.08 -8.25 17.33
CA VAL A 93 12.77 -7.51 16.29
C VAL A 93 11.73 -6.94 15.33
N ASN A 94 11.66 -5.62 15.24
CA ASN A 94 10.73 -4.92 14.39
C ASN A 94 11.48 -4.27 13.22
N GLY A 95 10.91 -4.35 12.02
CA GLY A 95 11.47 -3.70 10.84
C GLY A 95 10.43 -3.32 9.80
N LEU A 96 10.89 -2.55 8.81
CA LEU A 96 10.08 -2.02 7.71
C LEU A 96 10.63 -2.54 6.39
N SER A 97 9.78 -2.65 5.38
CA SER A 97 10.21 -2.98 4.01
C SER A 97 11.19 -1.94 3.47
N ASP A 98 12.13 -2.36 2.63
CA ASP A 98 13.09 -1.51 1.92
C ASP A 98 12.41 -0.42 1.09
N THR A 99 11.12 -0.61 0.76
CA THR A 99 10.26 0.41 0.13
C THR A 99 10.20 1.71 0.93
N GLU A 100 10.44 1.67 2.26
CA GLU A 100 10.53 2.86 3.11
C GLU A 100 11.62 3.85 2.68
N ILE A 101 12.64 3.41 1.94
CA ILE A 101 13.64 4.32 1.38
C ILE A 101 12.99 5.45 0.58
N LEU A 102 11.87 5.19 -0.09
CA LEU A 102 11.18 6.15 -0.93
C LEU A 102 10.53 7.28 -0.11
N ASP A 103 10.17 7.01 1.14
CA ASP A 103 9.54 8.02 2.01
C ASP A 103 10.56 8.97 2.64
N ARG A 104 11.86 8.62 2.58
CA ARG A 104 12.94 9.48 3.07
C ARG A 104 13.28 10.64 2.14
N TYR A 105 12.68 10.68 0.95
CA TYR A 105 12.99 11.66 -0.09
C TYR A 105 11.77 12.49 -0.45
N THR A 106 12.00 13.76 -0.78
CA THR A 106 10.98 14.65 -1.34
C THR A 106 11.20 14.90 -2.83
N CYS A 107 10.12 15.09 -3.58
CA CYS A 107 10.15 15.43 -5.00
C CYS A 107 10.45 16.92 -5.18
N TRP A 108 11.67 17.24 -5.59
CA TRP A 108 12.06 18.64 -5.84
C TRP A 108 11.60 19.09 -7.22
N PRO A 109 11.10 20.33 -7.40
CA PRO A 109 10.72 20.85 -8.71
C PRO A 109 11.84 20.74 -9.76
N ALA A 110 13.06 21.12 -9.38
CA ALA A 110 14.27 20.98 -10.18
C ALA A 110 15.26 20.03 -9.47
N PRO A 111 15.13 18.69 -9.64
CA PRO A 111 15.91 17.71 -8.87
C PRO A 111 17.42 17.76 -9.13
N GLY A 112 17.84 18.31 -10.28
CA GLY A 112 19.25 18.50 -10.64
C GLY A 112 19.88 19.77 -10.05
N SER A 113 19.10 20.60 -9.35
CA SER A 113 19.58 21.84 -8.73
C SER A 113 19.68 21.70 -7.23
N ALA A 114 20.65 22.39 -6.61
CA ALA A 114 20.74 22.49 -5.17
C ALA A 114 19.46 23.12 -4.58
N ILE A 115 19.19 22.89 -3.29
CA ILE A 115 17.97 23.37 -2.62
C ILE A 115 17.81 24.90 -2.70
N GLY A 116 18.92 25.65 -2.65
CA GLY A 116 18.91 27.12 -2.80
C GLY A 116 18.80 27.63 -4.24
N SER A 117 18.62 26.74 -5.22
CA SER A 117 18.64 27.06 -6.66
C SER A 117 17.48 26.40 -7.41
N GLN A 118 16.35 26.19 -6.72
CA GLN A 118 15.12 25.70 -7.31
C GLN A 118 14.43 26.82 -8.11
N THR A 119 14.67 26.85 -9.42
CA THR A 119 14.06 27.85 -10.33
C THR A 119 12.69 27.43 -10.84
N ASP A 120 12.43 26.13 -10.90
CA ASP A 120 11.14 25.59 -11.35
C ASP A 120 10.12 25.68 -10.21
N THR A 121 8.90 26.10 -10.55
CA THR A 121 7.80 26.20 -9.58
C THR A 121 7.07 24.88 -9.38
N VAL A 122 7.24 23.90 -10.26
CA VAL A 122 6.62 22.57 -10.16
C VAL A 122 7.50 21.54 -10.87
N TYR A 123 7.41 20.28 -10.43
CA TYR A 123 7.94 19.18 -11.24
C TYR A 123 6.92 18.80 -12.32
N LYS A 124 7.34 18.79 -13.58
CA LYS A 124 6.47 18.48 -14.73
C LYS A 124 6.81 17.11 -15.33
N ILE A 125 5.79 16.27 -15.45
CA ILE A 125 5.81 15.05 -16.26
C ILE A 125 4.96 15.34 -17.50
N SER A 126 5.54 15.22 -18.69
CA SER A 126 4.87 15.60 -19.94
C SER A 126 4.86 14.43 -20.93
N ALA A 127 3.69 13.83 -21.12
CA ALA A 127 3.47 12.73 -22.06
C ALA A 127 4.46 11.57 -21.92
N VAL A 128 4.70 11.12 -20.69
CA VAL A 128 5.62 10.02 -20.37
C VAL A 128 4.83 8.79 -19.91
N VAL A 129 5.23 7.60 -20.33
CA VAL A 129 4.67 6.33 -19.84
C VAL A 129 4.81 6.23 -18.32
N ALA A 130 3.76 5.81 -17.62
CA ALA A 130 3.69 5.82 -16.15
C ALA A 130 4.90 5.15 -15.47
N GLU A 131 5.29 3.94 -15.88
CA GLU A 131 6.50 3.29 -15.35
C GLU A 131 7.75 4.16 -15.56
N THR A 132 7.91 4.71 -16.76
CA THR A 132 9.07 5.56 -17.10
C THR A 132 9.10 6.83 -16.25
N ALA A 133 7.94 7.44 -15.99
CA ALA A 133 7.81 8.61 -15.14
C ALA A 133 8.20 8.30 -13.69
N MET A 134 7.65 7.21 -13.11
CA MET A 134 7.98 6.76 -11.76
C MET A 134 9.48 6.48 -11.60
N ARG A 135 10.07 5.78 -12.57
CA ARG A 135 11.51 5.49 -12.57
C ARG A 135 12.35 6.75 -12.67
N THR A 136 11.95 7.71 -13.49
CA THR A 136 12.64 9.00 -13.63
C THR A 136 12.61 9.78 -12.32
N LEU A 137 11.47 9.80 -11.63
CA LEU A 137 11.34 10.42 -10.31
C LEU A 137 12.29 9.80 -9.28
N VAL A 138 12.32 8.46 -9.19
CA VAL A 138 13.24 7.77 -8.28
C VAL A 138 14.69 8.04 -8.67
N ASN A 139 15.02 7.95 -9.97
CA ASN A 139 16.38 8.19 -10.46
C ASN A 139 16.90 9.57 -10.08
N ALA A 140 16.08 10.61 -10.24
CA ALA A 140 16.48 11.99 -10.06
C ALA A 140 16.50 12.43 -8.59
N ASN A 141 15.65 11.83 -7.72
CA ASN A 141 15.54 12.25 -6.32
C ASN A 141 16.37 11.39 -5.35
N ALA A 142 16.53 10.09 -5.63
CA ALA A 142 17.16 9.13 -4.71
C ALA A 142 18.18 8.19 -5.37
N GLY A 143 18.01 7.90 -6.66
CA GLY A 143 18.78 6.89 -7.39
C GLY A 143 20.10 7.39 -7.99
N PRO A 144 20.66 6.65 -8.96
CA PRO A 144 21.99 6.94 -9.53
C PRO A 144 22.10 8.30 -10.23
N GLY A 145 20.99 8.85 -10.73
CA GLY A 145 20.92 10.16 -11.36
C GLY A 145 20.73 11.33 -10.39
N ALA A 146 20.57 11.07 -9.09
CA ALA A 146 20.33 12.12 -8.11
C ALA A 146 21.61 12.92 -7.81
N LEU A 147 21.41 14.14 -7.27
CA LEU A 147 22.50 14.97 -6.74
C LEU A 147 23.36 14.18 -5.75
N ALA A 148 24.67 14.44 -5.75
CA ALA A 148 25.63 13.68 -4.94
C ALA A 148 25.24 13.63 -3.44
N ALA A 149 24.72 14.73 -2.90
CA ALA A 149 24.28 14.83 -1.50
C ALA A 149 22.99 14.05 -1.18
N ARG A 150 22.20 13.67 -2.20
CA ARG A 150 20.92 12.94 -2.03
C ARG A 150 21.03 11.48 -2.49
N LYS A 151 21.96 11.19 -3.40
CA LYS A 151 22.14 9.88 -4.01
C LYS A 151 22.29 8.79 -2.95
N ASN A 152 21.42 7.79 -3.01
CA ASN A 152 21.62 6.55 -2.29
C ASN A 152 22.50 5.60 -3.13
N PRO A 153 23.72 5.28 -2.70
CA PRO A 153 24.65 4.47 -3.49
C PRO A 153 24.19 3.01 -3.65
N LEU A 154 23.29 2.53 -2.78
CA LEU A 154 22.77 1.18 -2.81
C LEU A 154 21.52 1.04 -3.68
N LEU A 155 20.88 2.15 -4.09
CA LEU A 155 19.63 2.12 -4.84
C LEU A 155 19.90 2.10 -6.36
N THR A 156 19.39 1.06 -7.00
CA THR A 156 19.36 0.88 -8.45
C THR A 156 17.93 0.84 -8.95
N LEU A 157 17.76 0.88 -10.27
CA LEU A 157 16.46 0.76 -10.93
C LEU A 157 16.46 -0.53 -11.75
N ALA A 158 15.36 -1.27 -11.75
CA ALA A 158 15.18 -2.43 -12.63
C ALA A 158 15.27 -2.05 -14.12
N ALA A 159 15.09 -2.97 -15.07
CA ALA A 159 14.88 -2.55 -16.47
C ALA A 159 13.55 -1.80 -16.62
N ASN A 160 13.47 -0.85 -17.55
CA ASN A 160 12.20 -0.18 -17.89
C ASN A 160 11.39 -1.08 -18.82
N GLY A 161 10.22 -1.52 -18.36
CA GLY A 161 9.27 -2.32 -19.15
C GLY A 161 8.27 -1.49 -19.97
N ASN A 162 8.27 -0.17 -19.82
CA ASN A 162 7.29 0.74 -20.44
C ASN A 162 5.82 0.35 -20.13
N ARG A 163 5.53 -0.03 -18.87
CA ARG A 163 4.18 -0.41 -18.44
C ARG A 163 3.30 0.81 -18.11
N GLY A 164 2.00 0.61 -18.29
CA GLY A 164 0.95 1.58 -17.95
C GLY A 164 0.72 2.65 -19.03
N PRO A 165 -0.28 3.52 -18.82
CA PRO A 165 -0.64 4.57 -19.77
C PRO A 165 0.39 5.71 -19.82
N THR A 166 0.33 6.51 -20.87
CA THR A 166 1.02 7.80 -20.94
C THR A 166 0.33 8.81 -20.03
N ILE A 167 1.13 9.50 -19.20
CA ILE A 167 0.63 10.49 -18.25
C ILE A 167 1.27 11.87 -18.49
N THR A 168 0.49 12.91 -18.20
CA THR A 168 0.94 14.29 -18.06
C THR A 168 0.47 14.79 -16.71
N ARG A 169 1.41 15.20 -15.84
CA ARG A 169 1.11 15.64 -14.47
C ARG A 169 2.06 16.75 -14.02
N GLN A 170 1.54 17.62 -13.16
CA GLN A 170 2.35 18.51 -12.34
C GLN A 170 2.29 17.99 -10.91
N LEU A 171 3.44 17.89 -10.25
CA LEU A 171 3.53 17.43 -8.87
C LEU A 171 3.57 18.64 -7.95
N ASN A 172 2.96 18.47 -6.77
CA ASN A 172 3.13 19.39 -5.67
C ASN A 172 4.62 19.50 -5.30
N GLN A 173 5.02 20.69 -4.88
CA GLN A 173 6.41 20.96 -4.55
C GLN A 173 6.79 20.24 -3.26
N PHE A 174 7.90 19.50 -3.29
CA PHE A 174 8.49 18.87 -2.10
C PHE A 174 7.63 17.80 -1.42
N ASP A 175 6.59 17.28 -2.09
CA ASP A 175 5.84 16.13 -1.59
C ASP A 175 6.75 14.91 -1.41
N SER A 176 6.36 14.00 -0.50
CA SER A 176 7.05 12.72 -0.32
C SER A 176 7.11 11.96 -1.65
N LEU A 177 8.29 11.45 -1.99
CA LEU A 177 8.49 10.63 -3.19
C LEU A 177 7.63 9.36 -3.12
N LEU A 178 7.43 8.78 -1.94
CA LEU A 178 6.51 7.64 -1.77
C LEU A 178 5.08 8.02 -2.16
N VAL A 179 4.55 9.12 -1.63
CA VAL A 179 3.16 9.57 -1.87
C VAL A 179 2.94 9.86 -3.36
N VAL A 180 3.86 10.58 -3.99
CA VAL A 180 3.81 10.84 -5.44
C VAL A 180 3.79 9.55 -6.25
N LEU A 181 4.62 8.57 -5.87
CA LEU A 181 4.66 7.27 -6.56
C LEU A 181 3.37 6.48 -6.34
N GLN A 182 2.77 6.54 -5.14
CA GLN A 182 1.47 5.93 -4.85
C GLN A 182 0.38 6.50 -5.76
N ASP A 183 0.31 7.81 -5.89
CA ASP A 183 -0.71 8.48 -6.71
C ASP A 183 -0.59 8.07 -8.18
N ILE A 184 0.64 8.09 -8.73
CA ILE A 184 0.89 7.69 -10.12
C ILE A 184 0.58 6.21 -10.31
N ALA A 185 1.06 5.34 -9.42
CA ALA A 185 0.92 3.90 -9.53
C ALA A 185 -0.55 3.47 -9.42
N ASN A 186 -1.29 4.02 -8.46
CA ASN A 186 -2.71 3.73 -8.26
C ASN A 186 -3.55 4.20 -9.46
N ALA A 187 -3.28 5.40 -9.99
CA ALA A 187 -3.98 5.90 -11.17
C ALA A 187 -3.64 5.10 -12.45
N ALA A 188 -2.41 4.58 -12.55
CA ALA A 188 -1.96 3.79 -13.68
C ALA A 188 -2.30 2.29 -13.57
N GLY A 189 -2.81 1.83 -12.42
CA GLY A 189 -3.02 0.40 -12.16
C GLY A 189 -1.71 -0.40 -12.05
N LEU A 190 -0.62 0.24 -11.61
CA LEU A 190 0.71 -0.36 -11.49
C LEU A 190 1.10 -0.59 -10.02
N GLY A 191 1.96 -1.58 -9.82
CA GLY A 191 2.62 -1.86 -8.55
C GLY A 191 4.07 -1.38 -8.54
N PHE A 192 4.56 -0.95 -7.38
CA PHE A 192 6.00 -0.75 -7.17
C PHE A 192 6.46 -1.32 -5.84
N ARG A 193 7.77 -1.58 -5.75
CA ARG A 193 8.47 -1.98 -4.52
C ARG A 193 9.95 -1.67 -4.61
N VAL A 194 10.61 -1.58 -3.47
CA VAL A 194 12.07 -1.66 -3.38
C VAL A 194 12.42 -2.94 -2.67
N VAL A 195 13.27 -3.75 -3.31
CA VAL A 195 13.70 -5.05 -2.79
C VAL A 195 15.20 -5.22 -2.97
N GLN A 196 15.81 -6.05 -2.13
CA GLN A 196 17.20 -6.38 -2.30
C GLN A 196 17.42 -7.37 -3.46
N VAL A 197 18.31 -7.02 -4.39
CA VAL A 197 18.77 -7.85 -5.51
C VAL A 197 20.30 -7.86 -5.52
N GLY A 198 20.90 -9.02 -5.23
CA GLY A 198 22.35 -9.12 -5.05
C GLY A 198 22.82 -8.25 -3.87
N GLY A 199 23.87 -7.45 -4.08
CA GLY A 199 24.41 -6.52 -3.10
C GLY A 199 23.77 -5.11 -3.11
N GLY A 200 22.66 -4.91 -3.81
CA GLY A 200 22.00 -3.62 -3.94
C GLY A 200 20.50 -3.68 -3.66
N LEU A 201 19.90 -2.52 -3.45
CA LEU A 201 18.45 -2.32 -3.51
C LEU A 201 18.05 -2.01 -4.95
N GLN A 202 16.90 -2.50 -5.36
CA GLN A 202 16.36 -2.25 -6.70
C GLN A 202 14.92 -1.77 -6.60
N PHE A 203 14.67 -0.59 -7.17
CA PHE A 203 13.32 -0.12 -7.44
C PHE A 203 12.73 -0.88 -8.62
N GLN A 204 11.61 -1.56 -8.39
CA GLN A 204 10.90 -2.37 -9.36
C GLN A 204 9.49 -1.83 -9.53
N VAL A 205 9.07 -1.69 -10.79
CA VAL A 205 7.67 -1.47 -11.17
C VAL A 205 7.16 -2.77 -11.79
N TYR A 206 5.97 -3.19 -11.41
CA TYR A 206 5.33 -4.40 -11.90
C TYR A 206 3.87 -4.13 -12.26
N GLU A 207 3.33 -4.95 -13.15
CA GLU A 207 1.92 -4.91 -13.51
C GLU A 207 1.19 -6.00 -12.72
N PRO A 208 0.21 -5.61 -11.88
CA PRO A 208 -0.71 -6.57 -11.28
C PRO A 208 -1.41 -7.45 -12.29
N VAL A 209 -1.70 -8.69 -11.90
CA VAL A 209 -2.42 -9.64 -12.76
C VAL A 209 -3.84 -9.85 -12.23
N ASP A 210 -4.82 -9.91 -13.14
CA ASP A 210 -6.15 -10.39 -12.79
C ASP A 210 -6.12 -11.91 -12.60
N ARG A 211 -6.11 -12.33 -11.33
CA ARG A 211 -6.19 -13.73 -10.87
C ARG A 211 -7.58 -14.09 -10.40
N SER A 212 -8.62 -13.27 -10.62
CA SER A 212 -9.96 -13.50 -10.06
C SER A 212 -10.59 -14.83 -10.51
N GLY A 213 -10.19 -15.35 -11.67
CA GLY A 213 -10.60 -16.68 -12.17
C GLY A 213 -9.82 -17.87 -11.58
N THR A 214 -8.60 -17.67 -11.08
CA THR A 214 -7.70 -18.74 -10.62
C THR A 214 -7.45 -18.71 -9.11
N ALA A 215 -7.29 -17.52 -8.53
CA ALA A 215 -7.20 -17.28 -7.09
C ALA A 215 -8.60 -16.99 -6.53
N ARG A 216 -9.31 -18.08 -6.21
CA ARG A 216 -10.70 -18.04 -5.74
C ARG A 216 -10.78 -18.56 -4.32
N PHE A 217 -11.29 -17.76 -3.39
CA PHE A 217 -11.38 -18.09 -1.97
C PHE A 217 -12.83 -18.30 -1.53
N ALA A 218 -13.13 -19.45 -0.94
CA ALA A 218 -14.45 -19.72 -0.38
C ALA A 218 -14.41 -20.84 0.68
N PHE A 219 -15.31 -20.77 1.66
CA PHE A 219 -15.43 -21.82 2.68
C PHE A 219 -15.66 -23.20 2.08
N ASN A 220 -16.52 -23.30 1.06
CA ASN A 220 -16.83 -24.56 0.39
C ASN A 220 -15.70 -25.05 -0.54
N LEU A 221 -14.69 -24.23 -0.83
CA LEU A 221 -13.46 -24.64 -1.51
C LEU A 221 -12.40 -25.15 -0.52
N GLY A 222 -12.65 -25.03 0.79
CA GLY A 222 -11.72 -25.48 1.83
C GLY A 222 -10.43 -24.64 1.93
N ASN A 223 -10.40 -23.46 1.32
CA ASN A 223 -9.21 -22.60 1.27
C ASN A 223 -9.42 -21.24 1.98
N LEU A 224 -10.39 -21.16 2.90
CA LEU A 224 -10.79 -19.96 3.61
C LEU A 224 -11.26 -20.33 5.02
N THR A 225 -10.63 -19.76 6.06
CA THR A 225 -11.07 -19.92 7.47
C THR A 225 -11.98 -18.80 7.93
N ASP A 226 -11.76 -17.59 7.44
CA ASP A 226 -12.49 -16.40 7.88
C ASP A 226 -12.72 -15.44 6.71
N ALA A 227 -13.86 -14.77 6.72
CA ALA A 227 -14.15 -13.62 5.87
C ALA A 227 -14.96 -12.60 6.66
N ASN A 228 -14.45 -11.38 6.73
CA ASN A 228 -15.15 -10.26 7.35
C ASN A 228 -15.16 -9.06 6.40
N TYR A 229 -16.22 -8.26 6.45
CA TYR A 229 -16.26 -6.98 5.79
C TYR A 229 -16.63 -5.90 6.80
N THR A 230 -16.08 -4.71 6.64
CA THR A 230 -16.47 -3.53 7.42
C THR A 230 -16.89 -2.40 6.49
N THR A 231 -17.67 -1.46 7.01
CA THR A 231 -18.07 -0.25 6.29
C THR A 231 -17.94 0.95 7.18
N THR A 232 -17.25 1.98 6.70
CA THR A 232 -17.14 3.30 7.33
C THR A 232 -18.08 4.26 6.58
N PRO A 233 -18.92 5.04 7.27
CA PRO A 233 -19.79 6.03 6.61
C PRO A 233 -18.96 7.15 5.94
N PRO A 234 -19.54 7.87 4.95
CA PRO A 234 -18.88 9.03 4.35
C PRO A 234 -18.66 10.13 5.39
N THR A 235 -17.64 10.96 5.17
CA THR A 235 -17.38 12.21 5.90
C THR A 235 -17.70 13.45 5.07
N CYS A 236 -17.85 13.30 3.74
CA CYS A 236 -18.23 14.37 2.81
C CYS A 236 -19.21 13.85 1.76
N THR A 237 -20.37 14.47 1.69
CA THR A 237 -21.35 14.26 0.60
C THR A 237 -21.70 15.55 -0.13
N ARG A 238 -21.24 16.70 0.38
CA ARG A 238 -21.36 18.04 -0.21
C ARG A 238 -20.04 18.79 -0.07
N ALA A 239 -19.36 19.07 -1.19
CA ALA A 239 -18.20 19.94 -1.21
C ALA A 239 -18.63 21.39 -1.47
N ILE A 240 -18.20 22.32 -0.61
CA ILE A 240 -18.39 23.77 -0.77
C ILE A 240 -17.03 24.37 -1.11
N VAL A 241 -16.82 24.67 -2.39
CA VAL A 241 -15.57 25.23 -2.91
C VAL A 241 -15.68 26.74 -2.97
N VAL A 242 -14.71 27.43 -2.40
CA VAL A 242 -14.64 28.91 -2.42
C VAL A 242 -13.29 29.35 -2.95
N ALA A 243 -13.31 30.14 -4.01
CA ALA A 243 -12.13 30.72 -4.65
C ALA A 243 -12.13 32.25 -4.62
N GLY A 244 -10.95 32.85 -4.77
CA GLY A 244 -10.79 34.31 -4.82
C GLY A 244 -10.94 34.99 -3.47
N GLY A 245 -10.02 34.73 -2.53
CA GLY A 245 -10.09 35.21 -1.14
C GLY A 245 -10.20 36.74 -1.00
N GLN A 246 -9.66 37.48 -1.98
CA GLN A 246 -9.67 38.94 -2.04
C GLN A 246 -10.77 39.52 -2.96
N THR A 247 -11.60 38.66 -3.57
CA THR A 247 -12.64 39.10 -4.52
C THR A 247 -14.01 39.24 -3.86
N SER A 248 -14.81 40.18 -4.37
CA SER A 248 -16.18 40.43 -3.92
C SER A 248 -17.07 40.66 -5.15
N PRO A 249 -18.08 39.80 -5.41
CA PRO A 249 -18.37 38.56 -4.68
C PRO A 249 -17.28 37.49 -4.91
N ARG A 250 -17.12 36.58 -3.93
CA ARG A 250 -16.25 35.40 -4.09
C ARG A 250 -16.85 34.44 -5.11
N SER A 251 -16.01 33.66 -5.78
CA SER A 251 -16.46 32.55 -6.61
C SER A 251 -16.74 31.34 -5.72
N CYS A 252 -18.02 30.97 -5.59
CA CYS A 252 -18.45 29.87 -4.74
C CYS A 252 -19.16 28.80 -5.58
N LYS A 253 -18.92 27.53 -5.27
CA LYS A 253 -19.56 26.40 -5.93
C LYS A 253 -19.87 25.31 -4.91
N THR A 254 -21.01 24.65 -5.10
CA THR A 254 -21.40 23.47 -4.32
C THR A 254 -21.53 22.28 -5.25
N VAL A 255 -20.97 21.14 -4.84
CA VAL A 255 -21.09 19.87 -5.57
C VAL A 255 -21.57 18.80 -4.59
N ASP A 256 -22.68 18.16 -4.95
CA ASP A 256 -23.31 17.10 -4.15
C ASP A 256 -23.01 15.72 -4.75
N ARG A 257 -22.75 14.75 -3.86
CA ARG A 257 -22.64 13.33 -4.23
C ARG A 257 -23.36 12.46 -3.21
N ALA A 258 -24.48 11.88 -3.64
CA ALA A 258 -25.27 10.97 -2.81
C ALA A 258 -24.46 9.72 -2.46
N ASP A 259 -24.50 9.33 -1.19
CA ASP A 259 -23.86 8.11 -0.72
C ASP A 259 -24.76 6.87 -1.00
N PRO A 260 -24.21 5.75 -1.49
CA PRO A 260 -24.99 4.54 -1.78
C PRO A 260 -25.71 3.92 -0.58
N LEU A 261 -25.12 3.98 0.63
CA LEU A 261 -25.71 3.47 1.86
C LEU A 261 -26.59 4.53 2.54
N PHE A 262 -26.24 5.80 2.39
CA PHE A 262 -26.88 6.93 3.06
C PHE A 262 -27.33 8.01 2.05
N PRO A 263 -28.29 7.72 1.16
CA PRO A 263 -28.64 8.62 0.04
C PRO A 263 -29.21 9.97 0.45
N GLY A 264 -29.71 10.11 1.68
CA GLY A 264 -30.23 11.37 2.23
C GLY A 264 -29.28 12.11 3.17
N LEU A 265 -28.04 11.61 3.36
CA LEU A 265 -27.08 12.20 4.28
C LEU A 265 -26.35 13.37 3.60
N VAL A 266 -26.44 14.55 4.21
CA VAL A 266 -25.73 15.77 3.78
C VAL A 266 -24.64 16.10 4.78
N LEU A 267 -23.38 16.01 4.36
CA LEU A 267 -22.18 16.34 5.13
C LEU A 267 -21.36 17.34 4.32
N GLU A 268 -21.29 18.56 4.83
CA GLU A 268 -20.61 19.67 4.18
C GLU A 268 -19.12 19.69 4.52
N GLN A 269 -18.28 19.78 3.49
CA GLN A 269 -16.85 20.03 3.63
C GLN A 269 -16.47 21.31 2.89
N PHE A 270 -15.81 22.21 3.60
CA PHE A 270 -15.22 23.40 3.00
C PHE A 270 -13.93 23.06 2.26
N VAL A 271 -13.83 23.53 1.02
CA VAL A 271 -12.66 23.39 0.14
C VAL A 271 -12.14 24.78 -0.19
N ASP A 272 -10.95 25.08 0.34
CA ASP A 272 -10.33 26.39 0.24
C ASP A 272 -9.47 26.52 -1.04
N LEU A 273 -9.91 27.37 -1.97
CA LEU A 273 -9.15 27.79 -3.15
C LEU A 273 -8.98 29.32 -3.15
N THR A 274 -8.92 29.95 -1.98
CA THR A 274 -8.85 31.42 -1.86
C THR A 274 -7.59 32.02 -2.45
N SER A 275 -6.53 31.23 -2.63
CA SER A 275 -5.28 31.62 -3.32
C SER A 275 -5.39 31.60 -4.85
N VAL A 276 -6.42 30.99 -5.41
CA VAL A 276 -6.62 30.89 -6.86
C VAL A 276 -7.17 32.21 -7.39
N ASP A 277 -6.54 32.74 -8.45
CA ASP A 277 -7.00 33.93 -9.15
C ASP A 277 -8.33 33.66 -9.86
N THR A 278 -9.35 34.46 -9.55
CA THR A 278 -10.68 34.38 -10.18
C THR A 278 -10.68 34.75 -11.65
N ALA A 279 -9.65 35.45 -12.13
CA ALA A 279 -9.47 35.73 -13.56
C ALA A 279 -8.85 34.55 -14.33
N SER A 280 -8.47 33.46 -13.63
CA SER A 280 -7.92 32.26 -14.28
C SER A 280 -8.94 31.65 -15.24
N VAL A 281 -8.51 31.38 -16.48
CA VAL A 281 -9.33 30.70 -17.49
C VAL A 281 -9.72 29.28 -17.08
N ASP A 282 -8.94 28.66 -16.19
CA ASP A 282 -9.15 27.30 -15.69
C ASP A 282 -9.85 27.26 -14.33
N LEU A 283 -10.35 28.40 -13.82
CA LEU A 283 -10.94 28.50 -12.47
C LEU A 283 -12.03 27.44 -12.24
N VAL A 284 -12.96 27.30 -13.20
CA VAL A 284 -14.07 26.35 -13.09
C VAL A 284 -13.56 24.91 -13.00
N ALA A 285 -12.58 24.55 -13.84
CA ALA A 285 -11.98 23.23 -13.84
C ALA A 285 -11.24 22.93 -12.54
N GLN A 286 -10.49 23.90 -12.01
CA GLN A 286 -9.82 23.78 -10.70
C GLN A 286 -10.83 23.59 -9.56
N MET A 287 -11.94 24.35 -9.56
CA MET A 287 -13.00 24.20 -8.56
C MET A 287 -13.72 22.84 -8.67
N ASP A 288 -13.98 22.35 -9.88
CA ASP A 288 -14.57 21.03 -10.11
C ASP A 288 -13.64 19.90 -9.66
N GLN A 289 -12.35 20.01 -9.97
CA GLN A 289 -11.35 19.05 -9.55
C GLN A 289 -11.28 18.99 -8.02
N ALA A 290 -11.14 20.15 -7.35
CA ALA A 290 -11.05 20.20 -5.90
C ALA A 290 -12.32 19.68 -5.20
N ALA A 291 -13.51 19.96 -5.77
CA ALA A 291 -14.75 19.36 -5.29
C ALA A 291 -14.75 17.84 -5.42
N SER A 292 -14.33 17.31 -6.58
CA SER A 292 -14.27 15.88 -6.84
C SER A 292 -13.27 15.17 -5.92
N GLU A 293 -12.11 15.79 -5.67
CA GLU A 293 -11.10 15.30 -4.74
C GLU A 293 -11.64 15.23 -3.32
N ALA A 294 -12.27 16.31 -2.82
CA ALA A 294 -12.87 16.33 -1.48
C ALA A 294 -13.98 15.28 -1.31
N LEU A 295 -14.90 15.18 -2.28
CA LEU A 295 -15.97 14.18 -2.25
C LEU A 295 -15.39 12.76 -2.26
N THR A 296 -14.33 12.52 -3.04
CA THR A 296 -13.66 11.21 -3.16
C THR A 296 -12.90 10.84 -1.89
N ALA A 297 -12.18 11.78 -1.30
CA ALA A 297 -11.51 11.60 -0.02
C ALA A 297 -12.50 11.30 1.11
N GLY A 298 -13.66 11.98 1.14
CA GLY A 298 -14.69 11.79 2.16
C GLY A 298 -15.78 10.77 1.83
N ALA A 299 -15.59 9.94 0.80
CA ALA A 299 -16.55 8.91 0.41
C ALA A 299 -16.73 7.83 1.48
N GLY A 300 -17.91 7.21 1.53
CA GLY A 300 -18.13 6.02 2.36
C GLY A 300 -17.19 4.89 1.96
N GLN A 301 -16.61 4.22 2.96
CA GLN A 301 -15.60 3.19 2.76
C GLN A 301 -16.09 1.79 3.10
N GLY A 302 -15.58 0.75 2.44
CA GLY A 302 -15.80 -0.65 2.76
C GLY A 302 -14.55 -1.48 2.48
N SER A 303 -14.23 -2.39 3.39
CA SER A 303 -13.07 -3.29 3.27
C SER A 303 -13.47 -4.74 3.45
N LEU A 304 -12.70 -5.65 2.86
CA LEU A 304 -12.83 -7.11 3.02
C LEU A 304 -11.52 -7.67 3.56
N ALA A 305 -11.57 -8.38 4.68
CA ALA A 305 -10.44 -9.18 5.12
C ALA A 305 -10.81 -10.66 5.08
N ILE A 306 -9.94 -11.45 4.47
CA ILE A 306 -10.06 -12.90 4.36
C ILE A 306 -8.86 -13.58 4.99
N SER A 307 -9.05 -14.76 5.55
CA SER A 307 -7.98 -15.61 6.06
C SER A 307 -7.87 -16.85 5.16
N PRO A 308 -7.12 -16.78 4.04
CA PRO A 308 -6.95 -17.92 3.16
C PRO A 308 -6.09 -19.02 3.81
N ILE A 309 -6.33 -20.26 3.40
CA ILE A 309 -5.42 -21.37 3.71
C ILE A 309 -4.61 -21.66 2.46
N ASP A 310 -3.28 -21.68 2.60
CA ASP A 310 -2.40 -22.16 1.55
C ASP A 310 -2.67 -23.64 1.31
N ILE A 311 -3.18 -23.96 0.12
CA ILE A 311 -3.39 -25.33 -0.35
C ILE A 311 -2.44 -25.62 -1.50
N PRO A 312 -2.12 -26.89 -1.82
CA PRO A 312 -1.20 -27.21 -2.91
C PRO A 312 -1.55 -26.57 -4.26
N LEU A 313 -2.82 -26.21 -4.50
CA LEU A 313 -3.31 -25.59 -5.73
C LEU A 313 -3.37 -24.05 -5.69
N LEU A 314 -3.22 -23.43 -4.52
CA LEU A 314 -3.32 -21.98 -4.35
C LEU A 314 -2.49 -21.54 -3.13
N GLN A 315 -1.36 -20.90 -3.40
CA GLN A 315 -0.38 -20.44 -2.42
C GLN A 315 0.04 -19.00 -2.67
N TYR A 316 0.15 -18.23 -1.59
CA TYR A 316 0.70 -16.87 -1.67
C TYR A 316 2.16 -16.88 -2.12
N GLY A 317 2.54 -15.92 -2.96
CA GLY A 317 3.90 -15.77 -3.51
C GLY A 317 4.19 -16.66 -4.72
N ARG A 318 3.37 -17.70 -4.96
CA ARG A 318 3.44 -18.55 -6.17
C ARG A 318 2.29 -18.26 -7.13
N ASP A 319 1.06 -18.31 -6.65
CA ASP A 319 -0.15 -18.26 -7.50
C ASP A 319 -0.83 -16.88 -7.48
N TYR A 320 -0.65 -16.13 -6.39
CA TYR A 320 -1.08 -14.74 -6.25
C TYR A 320 -0.13 -13.98 -5.32
N GLN A 321 -0.09 -12.67 -5.48
CA GLN A 321 0.73 -11.77 -4.65
C GLN A 321 -0.02 -10.46 -4.36
N VAL A 322 0.56 -9.61 -3.51
CA VAL A 322 0.06 -8.23 -3.34
C VAL A 322 0.02 -7.51 -4.69
N GLY A 323 -1.07 -6.80 -4.94
CA GLY A 323 -1.40 -6.15 -6.21
C GLY A 323 -2.34 -6.96 -7.09
N ASP A 324 -2.26 -8.29 -7.09
CA ASP A 324 -3.13 -9.10 -7.96
C ASP A 324 -4.61 -8.95 -7.58
N THR A 325 -5.49 -9.04 -8.59
CA THR A 325 -6.95 -9.11 -8.35
C THR A 325 -7.34 -10.56 -8.08
N VAL A 326 -8.02 -10.83 -6.98
CA VAL A 326 -8.48 -12.16 -6.58
C VAL A 326 -9.99 -12.17 -6.42
N SER A 327 -10.61 -13.35 -6.26
CA SER A 327 -12.03 -13.44 -5.93
C SER A 327 -12.29 -14.15 -4.62
N ALA A 328 -13.26 -13.64 -3.85
CA ALA A 328 -13.71 -14.26 -2.61
C ALA A 328 -15.23 -14.44 -2.64
N LYS A 329 -15.73 -15.58 -2.17
CA LYS A 329 -17.17 -15.80 -1.97
C LYS A 329 -17.54 -15.27 -0.58
N VAL A 330 -18.33 -14.19 -0.55
CA VAL A 330 -18.84 -13.62 0.70
C VAL A 330 -20.34 -13.79 0.73
N ARG A 331 -20.81 -14.58 1.71
CA ARG A 331 -22.18 -15.13 1.71
C ARG A 331 -22.40 -15.95 0.44
N GLU A 332 -23.33 -15.55 -0.42
CA GLU A 332 -23.66 -16.27 -1.67
C GLU A 332 -23.12 -15.64 -2.94
N THR A 333 -22.36 -14.55 -2.85
CA THR A 333 -21.90 -13.80 -4.02
C THR A 333 -20.38 -13.80 -4.11
N TRP A 334 -19.87 -13.94 -5.33
CA TRP A 334 -18.47 -13.72 -5.64
C TRP A 334 -18.18 -12.23 -5.76
N MET A 335 -17.13 -11.78 -5.08
CA MET A 335 -16.56 -10.46 -5.26
C MET A 335 -15.13 -10.57 -5.75
N THR A 336 -14.70 -9.60 -6.55
CA THR A 336 -13.35 -9.54 -7.12
C THR A 336 -12.69 -8.23 -6.71
N ASP A 337 -11.46 -8.30 -6.19
CA ASP A 337 -10.77 -7.13 -5.68
C ASP A 337 -9.25 -7.40 -5.54
N VAL A 338 -8.47 -6.33 -5.54
CA VAL A 338 -7.01 -6.29 -5.41
C VAL A 338 -6.58 -6.66 -3.99
N VAL A 339 -5.59 -7.55 -3.90
CA VAL A 339 -4.90 -7.89 -2.65
C VAL A 339 -3.99 -6.73 -2.25
N ARG A 340 -4.33 -5.99 -1.20
CA ARG A 340 -3.57 -4.80 -0.79
C ARG A 340 -2.51 -5.09 0.26
N GLU A 341 -2.80 -6.02 1.15
CA GLU A 341 -1.89 -6.42 2.22
C GLU A 341 -2.06 -7.91 2.46
N VAL A 342 -0.97 -8.60 2.78
CA VAL A 342 -1.02 -9.98 3.26
C VAL A 342 -0.21 -10.06 4.53
N THR A 343 -0.80 -10.58 5.59
CA THR A 343 -0.10 -10.97 6.81
C THR A 343 0.25 -12.45 6.71
N LEU A 344 1.54 -12.74 6.64
CA LEU A 344 2.09 -14.07 6.79
C LEU A 344 2.54 -14.24 8.24
N SER A 345 2.04 -15.26 8.92
CA SER A 345 2.43 -15.57 10.30
C SER A 345 2.96 -16.99 10.37
N CYS A 346 4.19 -17.15 10.86
CA CYS A 346 4.84 -18.43 11.05
C CYS A 346 5.22 -18.60 12.51
N THR A 347 4.79 -19.69 13.15
CA THR A 347 5.25 -20.10 14.49
C THR A 347 6.12 -21.35 14.34
N ALA A 348 7.05 -21.57 15.27
CA ALA A 348 7.99 -22.69 15.22
C ALA A 348 7.30 -24.08 15.17
N GLY A 349 6.03 -24.19 15.56
CA GLY A 349 5.26 -25.43 15.58
C GLY A 349 4.19 -25.61 14.50
N ASP A 350 3.60 -24.52 13.97
CA ASP A 350 2.33 -24.60 13.22
C ASP A 350 2.44 -24.33 11.72
N GLY A 351 3.66 -24.16 11.20
CA GLY A 351 3.88 -23.78 9.81
C GLY A 351 3.51 -22.31 9.53
N THR A 352 3.30 -21.97 8.25
CA THR A 352 2.98 -20.59 7.84
C THR A 352 1.48 -20.49 7.57
N THR A 353 0.84 -19.55 8.25
CA THR A 353 -0.55 -19.15 8.05
C THR A 353 -0.60 -17.84 7.27
N VAL A 354 -1.64 -17.67 6.47
CA VAL A 354 -1.81 -16.54 5.56
C VAL A 354 -3.12 -15.84 5.86
N LYS A 355 -3.06 -14.52 6.04
CA LYS A 355 -4.24 -13.66 6.15
C LYS A 355 -4.11 -12.56 5.12
N ALA A 356 -5.10 -12.40 4.25
CA ALA A 356 -5.07 -11.41 3.17
C ALA A 356 -6.13 -10.33 3.38
N ALA A 357 -5.71 -9.08 3.34
CA ALA A 357 -6.61 -7.94 3.23
C ALA A 357 -6.82 -7.60 1.76
N VAL A 358 -8.09 -7.55 1.38
CA VAL A 358 -8.55 -7.36 0.01
C VAL A 358 -9.41 -6.09 -0.03
N GLY A 359 -9.09 -5.20 -0.97
CA GLY A 359 -9.73 -3.88 -1.06
C GLY A 359 -8.96 -2.76 -0.38
N SER A 360 -9.32 -1.53 -0.71
CA SER A 360 -8.59 -0.30 -0.36
C SER A 360 -9.22 0.45 0.82
N THR A 361 -8.50 1.43 1.38
CA THR A 361 -9.05 2.54 2.18
C THR A 361 -9.20 3.82 1.37
N ASP A 362 -8.59 3.87 0.18
CA ASP A 362 -8.60 5.06 -0.66
C ASP A 362 -9.88 5.05 -1.49
N GLY A 363 -10.65 6.14 -1.42
CA GLY A 363 -12.00 6.30 -1.99
C GLY A 363 -12.13 6.11 -3.50
N ASP A 364 -11.08 5.66 -4.18
CA ASP A 364 -11.04 5.47 -5.62
C ASP A 364 -11.45 4.04 -6.02
N GLY A 365 -12.72 3.92 -6.42
CA GLY A 365 -13.28 2.85 -7.24
C GLY A 365 -13.63 1.52 -6.56
N THR A 366 -12.83 1.06 -5.60
CA THR A 366 -12.82 -0.36 -5.18
C THR A 366 -13.52 -0.59 -3.85
N VAL A 367 -13.18 0.26 -2.89
CA VAL A 367 -13.92 0.53 -1.65
C VAL A 367 -15.39 0.78 -1.97
N ALA A 368 -15.63 1.55 -3.02
CA ALA A 368 -16.95 1.82 -3.55
C ALA A 368 -17.67 0.56 -4.07
N ARG A 369 -16.98 -0.48 -4.58
CA ARG A 369 -17.63 -1.73 -5.04
C ARG A 369 -18.10 -2.58 -3.87
N ILE A 370 -17.24 -2.84 -2.87
CA ILE A 370 -17.64 -3.55 -1.65
C ILE A 370 -18.76 -2.78 -0.96
N TYR A 371 -18.60 -1.47 -0.82
CA TYR A 371 -19.58 -0.60 -0.19
C TYR A 371 -20.92 -0.58 -0.93
N LYS A 372 -20.93 -0.42 -2.27
CA LYS A 372 -22.14 -0.48 -3.10
C LYS A 372 -22.78 -1.86 -3.07
N TYR A 373 -22.00 -2.93 -3.09
CA TYR A 373 -22.52 -4.29 -2.94
C TYR A 373 -23.21 -4.47 -1.60
N LEU A 374 -22.57 -4.03 -0.51
CA LEU A 374 -23.17 -4.08 0.82
C LEU A 374 -24.42 -3.22 0.91
N ALA A 375 -24.47 -2.08 0.22
CA ALA A 375 -25.68 -1.28 0.08
C ALA A 375 -26.80 -2.04 -0.61
N GLN A 376 -26.49 -2.72 -1.71
CA GLN A 376 -27.46 -3.54 -2.44
C GLN A 376 -27.98 -4.70 -1.58
N VAL A 377 -27.09 -5.45 -0.91
CA VAL A 377 -27.48 -6.56 -0.02
C VAL A 377 -28.36 -6.08 1.14
N LYS A 378 -28.01 -4.95 1.77
CA LYS A 378 -28.82 -4.38 2.87
C LYS A 378 -30.19 -3.92 2.36
N LYS A 379 -30.26 -3.30 1.17
CA LYS A 379 -31.52 -2.88 0.54
C LYS A 379 -32.42 -4.06 0.22
N ASP A 380 -31.87 -5.15 -0.31
CA ASP A 380 -32.62 -6.35 -0.65
C ASP A 380 -33.12 -7.07 0.60
N LEU A 381 -32.32 -7.14 1.66
CA LEU A 381 -32.75 -7.68 2.96
C LEU A 381 -33.89 -6.86 3.58
N GLY A 382 -33.83 -5.53 3.48
CA GLY A 382 -34.91 -4.64 3.93
C GLY A 382 -36.22 -4.90 3.19
N ARG A 383 -36.15 -5.09 1.87
CA ARG A 383 -37.32 -5.41 1.01
C ARG A 383 -37.92 -6.79 1.31
N VAL A 384 -37.10 -7.78 1.66
CA VAL A 384 -37.59 -9.11 2.04
C VAL A 384 -38.29 -9.08 3.40
N LYS A 385 -37.77 -8.29 4.36
CA LYS A 385 -38.41 -8.13 5.67
C LYS A 385 -39.75 -7.41 5.59
N THR A 386 -39.88 -6.39 4.75
CA THR A 386 -41.16 -5.66 4.58
C THR A 386 -42.23 -6.49 3.86
N ARG A 387 -41.86 -7.44 3.00
CA ARG A 387 -42.82 -8.38 2.37
C ARG A 387 -43.38 -9.45 3.30
N LYS A 388 -42.70 -9.77 4.40
CA LYS A 388 -43.20 -10.73 5.40
C LYS A 388 -44.06 -10.10 6.48
N ALA A 389 -44.14 -8.77 6.53
CA ALA A 389 -44.90 -8.01 7.52
C ALA A 389 -46.18 -7.37 6.93
N ALA A 390 -46.57 -7.77 5.71
CA ALA A 390 -47.76 -7.31 5.01
C ALA A 390 -48.78 -8.45 4.86
#